data_AF-A0A2P6VG86-F1
#
_entry.id   AF-A0A2P6VG86-F1
#
_cell.length_a   1.000
_cell.length_b   1.000
_cell.length_c   1.000
_cell.angle_alpha   90.00
_cell.angle_beta   90.00
_cell.angle_gamma   90.00
#
_symmetry.space_group_name_H-M   'P 1'
#
loop_
_entity.id
_entity.type
_entity.pdbx_description
1 polymer ?
#
loop_
_entity_poly.entity_id
_entity_poly.type
_entity_poly.pdbx_seq_one_letter_code
_entity_poly.pdbx_strand_id
1 'polypeptide(L)'
;MAASPASSSSSEDEFADEGWVLPEAQRLRMERGRRLLAEDERYAGSPDLQCSIDVISSSDVFGRFGDRAGGRQPTALEEQQAAVAFLHGVRANMLSFFRFATFNEWQMGSLVGMLVKNYEVSGLEVGIGTDMADMPQRYVRWDASTAAAAAELEAHQHAAGFQPLLTAAQLRQQGTLLAMQYLENCGNCMARAQAAGERYTLRPHQPWVAALAASRRLLQLLPNSAAALWRHALLLQECGAPAAEELEASEAALQQAEAERSYSLVAGIATNTVAYRLRSPGRTWQPADVEPLLAAAARALKRWRRWGSRLEVDSIAAKLAEQQQIVQHALGGAGSSRAAQPPVSRLQSSAEPTLECAFCGMQKMFLKRCAACRGPAYCSTGCQRSHWRFHRAECRQLVEQREG
;
A
#
# COMPACT_ATOMS: atom_id res chain seq x y z
N MET A 1 -5.88 -78.43 -2.61
CA MET A 1 -6.34 -77.04 -2.87
C MET A 1 -5.68 -76.16 -1.83
N ALA A 2 -4.56 -75.55 -2.18
CA ALA A 2 -3.80 -74.63 -1.33
C ALA A 2 -4.05 -73.21 -1.85
N ALA A 3 -4.54 -72.33 -0.98
CA ALA A 3 -4.78 -70.92 -1.31
C ALA A 3 -3.55 -70.09 -0.94
N SER A 4 -2.98 -69.41 -1.93
CA SER A 4 -1.86 -68.47 -1.76
C SER A 4 -2.32 -67.19 -1.05
N PRO A 5 -1.48 -66.58 -0.20
CA PRO A 5 -1.77 -65.27 0.37
C PRO A 5 -1.47 -64.18 -0.66
N ALA A 6 -2.44 -63.28 -0.86
CA ALA A 6 -2.30 -62.09 -1.69
C ALA A 6 -1.38 -61.08 -0.99
N SER A 7 -0.26 -60.76 -1.64
CA SER A 7 0.64 -59.66 -1.26
C SER A 7 -0.01 -58.33 -1.66
N SER A 8 -0.57 -57.62 -0.69
CA SER A 8 -0.94 -56.21 -0.85
C SER A 8 0.33 -55.36 -0.82
N SER A 9 0.87 -55.01 -1.98
CA SER A 9 1.91 -53.98 -2.11
C SER A 9 1.27 -52.62 -1.82
N SER A 10 1.53 -52.07 -0.65
CA SER A 10 1.21 -50.69 -0.27
C SER A 10 1.97 -49.71 -1.18
N SER A 11 1.25 -49.05 -2.09
CA SER A 11 1.75 -47.98 -2.95
C SER A 11 1.75 -46.61 -2.24
N GLU A 12 2.06 -46.56 -0.94
CA GLU A 12 2.01 -45.34 -0.13
C GLU A 12 3.35 -44.56 -0.09
N ASP A 13 4.41 -45.06 -0.73
CA ASP A 13 5.76 -44.47 -0.64
C ASP A 13 6.18 -43.58 -1.84
N GLU A 14 5.28 -43.26 -2.77
CA GLU A 14 5.63 -42.53 -4.01
C GLU A 14 5.18 -41.05 -4.06
N PHE A 15 4.88 -40.44 -2.91
CA PHE A 15 4.83 -38.97 -2.77
C PHE A 15 6.16 -38.47 -2.21
N ALA A 16 7.22 -38.65 -3.00
CA ALA A 16 8.50 -38.03 -2.73
C ALA A 16 8.37 -36.50 -2.89
N ASP A 17 8.28 -35.80 -1.76
CA ASP A 17 8.93 -34.53 -1.41
C ASP A 17 9.35 -33.61 -2.57
N GLU A 18 8.42 -33.26 -3.47
CA GLU A 18 8.58 -32.10 -4.35
C GLU A 18 8.39 -30.84 -3.50
N GLY A 19 9.39 -30.56 -2.66
CA GLY A 19 9.36 -29.43 -1.75
C GLY A 19 9.12 -28.13 -2.51
N TRP A 20 8.31 -27.25 -1.92
CA TRP A 20 8.09 -25.90 -2.44
C TRP A 20 9.43 -25.24 -2.81
N VAL A 21 9.54 -24.73 -4.04
CA VAL A 21 10.72 -23.97 -4.50
C VAL A 21 10.30 -22.57 -4.91
N LEU A 22 11.02 -21.57 -4.40
CA LEU A 22 10.83 -20.17 -4.76
C LEU A 22 10.98 -20.04 -6.28
N PRO A 23 10.01 -19.43 -7.00
CA PRO A 23 10.13 -19.22 -8.43
C PRO A 23 11.50 -18.64 -8.77
N GLU A 24 12.19 -19.22 -9.75
CA GLU A 24 13.59 -18.90 -10.04
C GLU A 24 13.83 -17.39 -10.20
N ALA A 25 12.88 -16.68 -10.82
CA ALA A 25 12.92 -15.23 -10.96
C ALA A 25 12.96 -14.47 -9.61
N GLN A 26 12.23 -14.93 -8.60
CA GLN A 26 12.23 -14.35 -7.25
C GLN A 26 13.53 -14.66 -6.51
N ARG A 27 14.06 -15.89 -6.64
CA ARG A 27 15.37 -16.28 -6.08
C ARG A 27 16.49 -15.42 -6.66
N LEU A 28 16.57 -15.31 -7.99
CA LEU A 28 17.57 -14.49 -8.68
C LEU A 28 17.45 -13.01 -8.29
N ARG A 29 16.23 -12.50 -8.10
CA ARG A 29 16.00 -11.13 -7.61
C ARG A 29 16.50 -10.94 -6.19
N MET A 30 16.25 -11.89 -5.29
CA MET A 30 16.76 -11.86 -3.91
C MET A 30 18.28 -11.90 -3.86
N GLU A 31 18.92 -12.83 -4.59
CA GLU A 31 20.39 -12.95 -4.66
C GLU A 31 21.04 -11.72 -5.27
N ARG A 32 20.46 -11.17 -6.34
CA ARG A 32 20.89 -9.88 -6.89
C ARG A 32 20.79 -8.78 -5.85
N GLY A 33 19.71 -8.73 -5.07
CA GLY A 33 19.56 -7.74 -4.02
C GLY A 33 20.64 -7.86 -2.94
N ARG A 34 20.94 -9.08 -2.49
CA ARG A 34 22.03 -9.35 -1.53
C ARG A 34 23.39 -8.91 -2.06
N ARG A 35 23.71 -9.21 -3.33
CA ARG A 35 24.94 -8.72 -3.98
C ARG A 35 25.00 -7.20 -4.05
N LEU A 36 23.91 -6.55 -4.44
CA LEU A 36 23.85 -5.08 -4.46
C LEU A 36 24.09 -4.48 -3.07
N LEU A 37 23.52 -5.04 -1.99
CA LEU A 37 23.78 -4.59 -0.63
C LEU A 37 25.25 -4.76 -0.20
N ALA A 38 25.90 -5.85 -0.63
CA ALA A 38 27.26 -6.20 -0.22
C ALA A 38 28.36 -5.50 -1.05
N GLU A 39 28.14 -5.35 -2.36
CA GLU A 39 29.19 -5.00 -3.33
C GLU A 39 29.09 -3.55 -3.83
N ASP A 40 27.90 -2.94 -3.78
CA ASP A 40 27.66 -1.61 -4.35
C ASP A 40 27.39 -0.60 -3.24
N GLU A 41 28.36 0.28 -3.00
CA GLU A 41 28.33 1.30 -1.94
C GLU A 41 27.06 2.19 -2.00
N ARG A 42 26.45 2.35 -3.18
CA ARG A 42 25.21 3.10 -3.35
C ARG A 42 24.02 2.42 -2.67
N TYR A 43 24.04 1.09 -2.54
CA TYR A 43 22.97 0.33 -1.90
C TYR A 43 23.32 -0.13 -0.49
N ALA A 44 24.58 0.00 -0.07
CA ALA A 44 24.99 -0.31 1.30
C ALA A 44 24.07 0.40 2.30
N GLY A 45 23.43 -0.39 3.18
CA GLY A 45 22.49 0.08 4.19
C GLY A 45 21.10 0.48 3.68
N SER A 46 20.75 0.25 2.40
CA SER A 46 19.45 0.65 1.85
C SER A 46 18.29 -0.17 2.47
N PRO A 47 17.36 0.46 3.21
CA PRO A 47 16.27 -0.24 3.87
C PRO A 47 15.25 -0.80 2.88
N ASP A 48 15.14 -0.23 1.68
CA ASP A 48 14.19 -0.66 0.66
C ASP A 48 14.61 -1.95 0.00
N LEU A 49 15.91 -2.06 -0.27
CA LEU A 49 16.50 -3.24 -0.85
C LEU A 49 16.49 -4.38 0.17
N GLN A 50 16.86 -4.10 1.41
CA GLN A 50 16.76 -5.06 2.51
C GLN A 50 15.33 -5.55 2.69
N CYS A 51 14.36 -4.63 2.76
CA CYS A 51 12.95 -5.00 2.89
C CYS A 51 12.47 -5.84 1.70
N SER A 52 12.87 -5.51 0.46
CA SER A 52 12.51 -6.31 -0.71
C SER A 52 13.06 -7.74 -0.62
N ILE A 53 14.27 -7.92 -0.10
CA ILE A 53 14.88 -9.23 0.15
C ILE A 53 14.10 -9.97 1.24
N ASP A 54 13.77 -9.29 2.33
CA ASP A 54 13.05 -9.87 3.46
C ASP A 54 11.65 -10.34 3.04
N VAL A 55 10.92 -9.54 2.25
CA VAL A 55 9.58 -9.90 1.74
C VAL A 55 9.62 -11.12 0.82
N ILE A 56 10.63 -11.21 -0.06
CA ILE A 56 10.81 -12.39 -0.92
C ILE A 56 11.16 -13.61 -0.07
N SER A 57 12.03 -13.44 0.94
CA SER A 57 12.42 -14.50 1.86
C SER A 57 11.27 -14.97 2.74
N SER A 58 10.38 -14.09 3.19
CA SER A 58 9.18 -14.47 3.95
C SER A 58 8.16 -15.21 3.08
N SER A 59 8.01 -14.82 1.81
CA SER A 59 7.15 -15.52 0.86
C SER A 59 7.57 -17.00 0.66
N ASP A 60 8.88 -17.29 0.73
CA ASP A 60 9.41 -18.65 0.74
C ASP A 60 8.94 -19.46 1.95
N VAL A 61 9.03 -18.86 3.14
CA VAL A 61 8.55 -19.48 4.37
C VAL A 61 7.06 -19.82 4.27
N PHE A 62 6.21 -18.88 3.83
CA PHE A 62 4.77 -19.14 3.70
C PHE A 62 4.43 -20.18 2.63
N GLY A 63 5.16 -20.20 1.52
CA GLY A 63 5.01 -21.22 0.49
C GLY A 63 5.23 -22.63 1.02
N ARG A 64 6.30 -22.82 1.81
CA ARG A 64 6.59 -24.12 2.47
C ARG A 64 5.51 -24.54 3.47
N PHE A 65 4.85 -23.59 4.14
CA PHE A 65 3.73 -23.90 5.03
C PHE A 65 2.46 -24.29 4.26
N GLY A 66 2.21 -23.67 3.11
CA GLY A 66 1.06 -24.00 2.26
C GLY A 66 1.12 -25.42 1.68
N ASP A 67 2.31 -25.86 1.25
CA ASP A 67 2.47 -27.16 0.59
C ASP A 67 2.53 -28.34 1.58
N ARG A 68 2.84 -28.10 2.86
CA ARG A 68 2.81 -29.11 3.93
C ARG A 68 1.40 -29.51 4.40
N ALA A 69 0.35 -29.03 3.73
CA ALA A 69 -1.03 -29.44 3.99
C ALA A 69 -1.32 -30.93 3.71
N GLY A 70 -0.30 -31.74 3.35
CA GLY A 70 -0.31 -33.21 3.35
C GLY A 70 -0.36 -33.88 4.74
N GLY A 71 -1.01 -33.27 5.74
CA GLY A 71 -1.45 -33.95 6.96
C GLY A 71 -0.55 -33.88 8.21
N ARG A 72 0.65 -33.30 8.15
CA ARG A 72 1.46 -33.08 9.36
C ARG A 72 1.15 -31.72 9.97
N GLN A 73 0.63 -31.71 11.20
CA GLN A 73 0.50 -30.45 11.94
C GLN A 73 1.89 -29.85 12.21
N PRO A 74 2.08 -28.54 11.95
CA PRO A 74 3.30 -27.84 12.34
C PRO A 74 3.49 -27.93 13.85
N THR A 75 4.74 -27.98 14.29
CA THR A 75 5.05 -27.90 15.72
C THR A 75 4.71 -26.50 16.25
N ALA A 76 4.42 -26.39 17.55
CA ALA A 76 4.17 -25.08 18.17
C ALA A 76 5.32 -24.07 17.93
N LEU A 77 6.56 -24.56 17.88
CA LEU A 77 7.73 -23.75 17.55
C LEU A 77 7.71 -23.27 16.08
N GLU A 78 7.32 -24.12 15.13
CA GLU A 78 7.19 -23.75 13.71
C GLU A 78 6.06 -22.74 13.49
N GLU A 79 4.89 -22.91 14.12
CA GLU A 79 3.78 -21.95 14.06
C GLU A 79 4.19 -20.60 14.65
N GLN A 80 4.91 -20.60 15.78
CA GLN A 80 5.37 -19.37 16.41
C GLN A 80 6.52 -18.71 15.63
N GLN A 81 7.44 -19.47 15.04
CA GLN A 81 8.47 -18.93 14.14
C GLN A 81 7.84 -18.36 12.86
N ALA A 82 6.82 -19.00 12.32
CA ALA A 82 6.02 -18.47 11.23
C ALA A 82 5.31 -17.17 11.64
N ALA A 83 4.79 -17.09 12.86
CA ALA A 83 4.17 -15.87 13.40
C ALA A 83 5.20 -14.75 13.62
N VAL A 84 6.40 -15.03 14.12
CA VAL A 84 7.48 -14.04 14.25
C VAL A 84 7.98 -13.59 12.87
N ALA A 85 8.20 -14.52 11.94
CA ALA A 85 8.53 -14.21 10.55
C ALA A 85 7.41 -13.43 9.86
N PHE A 86 6.15 -13.73 10.17
CA PHE A 86 4.98 -12.95 9.76
C PHE A 86 5.02 -11.56 10.36
N LEU A 87 5.30 -11.39 11.65
CA LEU A 87 5.35 -10.08 12.31
C LEU A 87 6.54 -9.23 11.85
N HIS A 88 7.69 -9.83 11.58
CA HIS A 88 8.83 -9.18 10.93
C HIS A 88 8.52 -8.85 9.48
N GLY A 89 7.93 -9.80 8.76
CA GLY A 89 7.40 -9.62 7.42
C GLY A 89 6.32 -8.56 7.38
N VAL A 90 5.48 -8.42 8.40
CA VAL A 90 4.43 -7.41 8.58
C VAL A 90 5.03 -6.13 9.11
N ARG A 91 6.20 -6.08 9.74
CA ARG A 91 6.90 -4.84 10.07
C ARG A 91 7.62 -4.27 8.85
N ALA A 92 8.32 -5.13 8.11
CA ALA A 92 8.96 -4.82 6.84
C ALA A 92 7.90 -4.49 5.79
N ASN A 93 6.86 -5.32 5.68
CA ASN A 93 5.69 -5.04 4.89
C ASN A 93 4.96 -3.85 5.46
N MET A 94 4.70 -3.64 6.75
CA MET A 94 3.96 -2.44 7.20
C MET A 94 4.72 -1.19 6.86
N LEU A 95 6.04 -1.11 7.04
CA LEU A 95 6.81 0.04 6.57
C LEU A 95 6.79 0.16 5.04
N SER A 96 6.83 -0.95 4.29
CA SER A 96 6.62 -0.98 2.84
C SER A 96 5.16 -0.85 2.38
N PHE A 97 4.21 -1.03 3.27
CA PHE A 97 2.77 -1.00 3.11
C PHE A 97 2.30 0.38 3.52
N PHE A 98 3.02 1.09 4.39
CA PHE A 98 3.00 2.54 4.52
C PHE A 98 3.60 3.17 3.27
N ARG A 99 4.59 2.55 2.62
CA ARG A 99 5.05 2.94 1.27
C ARG A 99 4.07 2.57 0.15
N PHE A 100 3.14 1.63 0.34
CA PHE A 100 2.20 1.15 -0.69
C PHE A 100 0.77 1.69 -0.54
N ALA A 101 0.25 1.76 0.69
CA ALA A 101 -1.10 2.20 1.06
C ALA A 101 -1.26 3.72 0.96
N THR A 102 -0.18 4.50 1.07
CA THR A 102 -0.20 5.91 0.66
C THR A 102 -0.31 6.08 -0.86
N PHE A 103 -0.05 5.02 -1.64
CA PHE A 103 -0.03 5.07 -3.11
C PHE A 103 -1.25 4.44 -3.78
N ASN A 104 -1.89 3.46 -3.15
CA ASN A 104 -3.06 2.74 -3.67
C ASN A 104 -4.29 2.90 -2.76
N GLU A 105 -4.92 4.07 -2.80
CA GLU A 105 -6.22 4.33 -2.14
C GLU A 105 -7.34 3.36 -2.60
N TRP A 106 -7.24 2.83 -3.81
CA TRP A 106 -8.35 2.14 -4.48
C TRP A 106 -8.53 0.66 -4.05
N GLN A 107 -7.45 -0.10 -3.86
CA GLN A 107 -7.57 -1.54 -3.51
C GLN A 107 -8.10 -1.77 -2.09
N MET A 108 -7.72 -0.91 -1.13
CA MET A 108 -8.19 -1.02 0.26
C MET A 108 -9.66 -0.61 0.42
N GLY A 109 -10.16 0.31 -0.42
CA GLY A 109 -11.58 0.63 -0.47
C GLY A 109 -12.46 -0.57 -0.78
N SER A 110 -12.00 -1.42 -1.69
CA SER A 110 -12.73 -2.63 -2.06
C SER A 110 -12.68 -3.70 -0.97
N LEU A 111 -11.57 -3.85 -0.25
CA LEU A 111 -11.43 -4.85 0.82
C LEU A 111 -12.19 -4.43 2.08
N VAL A 112 -12.03 -3.17 2.52
CA VAL A 112 -12.77 -2.63 3.67
C VAL A 112 -14.25 -2.50 3.36
N GLY A 113 -14.62 -2.08 2.14
CA GLY A 113 -16.02 -2.07 1.70
C GLY A 113 -16.64 -3.47 1.62
N MET A 114 -15.86 -4.50 1.30
CA MET A 114 -16.30 -5.90 1.34
C MET A 114 -16.49 -6.40 2.79
N LEU A 115 -15.59 -6.02 3.70
CA LEU A 115 -15.73 -6.34 5.12
C LEU A 115 -16.94 -5.63 5.75
N VAL A 116 -17.13 -4.34 5.47
CA VAL A 116 -18.30 -3.56 5.95
C VAL A 116 -19.61 -4.11 5.39
N LYS A 117 -19.69 -4.41 4.08
CA LYS A 117 -20.89 -5.01 3.48
C LYS A 117 -21.19 -6.41 4.01
N ASN A 118 -20.18 -7.23 4.30
CA ASN A 118 -20.40 -8.54 4.92
C ASN A 118 -20.91 -8.42 6.38
N TYR A 119 -20.58 -7.34 7.07
CA TYR A 119 -21.12 -7.03 8.41
C TYR A 119 -22.56 -6.49 8.36
N GLU A 120 -22.97 -5.78 7.30
CA GLU A 120 -24.38 -5.35 7.12
C GLU A 120 -25.32 -6.52 6.80
N VAL A 121 -24.85 -7.52 6.06
CA VAL A 121 -25.66 -8.71 5.70
C VAL A 121 -26.01 -9.58 6.92
N SER A 122 -25.35 -9.40 8.07
CA SER A 122 -25.59 -10.19 9.28
C SER A 122 -26.75 -9.68 10.17
N GLY A 123 -27.42 -8.58 9.81
CA GLY A 123 -28.64 -8.11 10.51
C GLY A 123 -28.45 -7.71 11.97
N LEU A 124 -27.20 -7.52 12.41
CA LEU A 124 -26.89 -7.01 13.75
C LEU A 124 -26.94 -5.48 13.71
N GLU A 125 -28.06 -4.90 14.13
CA GLU A 125 -28.13 -3.49 14.54
C GLU A 125 -27.32 -3.29 15.83
N VAL A 126 -25.99 -3.26 15.71
CA VAL A 126 -25.13 -2.81 16.81
C VAL A 126 -24.99 -1.30 16.69
N GLY A 127 -25.11 -0.60 17.82
CA GLY A 127 -24.83 0.83 17.93
C GLY A 127 -23.37 1.15 17.62
N ILE A 128 -23.01 1.20 16.33
CA ILE A 128 -21.66 1.45 15.81
C ILE A 128 -21.21 2.89 16.09
N GLY A 129 -22.13 3.80 16.42
CA GLY A 129 -21.87 5.24 16.49
C GLY A 129 -20.98 5.73 17.63
N THR A 130 -20.97 5.07 18.80
CA THR A 130 -20.21 5.54 19.97
C THR A 130 -18.95 4.72 20.23
N ASP A 131 -18.99 3.40 20.03
CA ASP A 131 -17.86 2.53 20.36
C ASP A 131 -16.67 2.71 19.40
N MET A 132 -16.92 2.99 18.11
CA MET A 132 -15.84 3.27 17.15
C MET A 132 -15.14 4.61 17.35
N ALA A 133 -15.75 5.57 18.07
CA ALA A 133 -15.11 6.85 18.38
C ALA A 133 -14.10 6.71 19.54
N ASP A 134 -14.38 5.81 20.49
CA ASP A 134 -13.55 5.56 21.66
C ASP A 134 -12.49 4.47 21.42
N MET A 135 -12.78 3.49 20.54
CA MET A 135 -11.86 2.39 20.20
C MET A 135 -10.46 2.90 19.82
N PRO A 136 -10.29 3.92 18.96
CA PRO A 136 -8.97 4.42 18.60
C PRO A 136 -8.27 5.11 19.75
N GLN A 137 -9.01 5.80 20.63
CA GLN A 137 -8.41 6.41 21.82
C GLN A 137 -7.84 5.34 22.76
N ARG A 138 -8.48 4.16 22.84
CA ARG A 138 -7.97 3.02 23.61
C ARG A 138 -6.70 2.44 23.00
N TYR A 139 -6.62 2.28 21.68
CA TYR A 139 -5.39 1.78 21.01
C TYR A 139 -4.23 2.79 21.01
N VAL A 140 -4.53 4.09 21.06
CA VAL A 140 -3.50 5.15 21.13
C VAL A 140 -2.97 5.35 22.56
N ARG A 141 -3.76 5.01 23.59
CA ARG A 141 -3.33 5.07 24.99
C ARG A 141 -2.45 3.87 25.32
N TRP A 142 -1.17 3.97 24.98
CA TRP A 142 -0.12 3.16 25.60
C TRP A 142 0.03 3.58 27.07
N ASP A 143 -0.91 3.15 27.90
CA ASP A 143 -0.96 3.42 29.33
C ASP A 143 -0.11 2.42 30.12
N ALA A 144 -0.13 2.54 31.45
CA ALA A 144 0.65 1.68 32.33
C ALA A 144 0.28 0.19 32.18
N SER A 145 -0.98 -0.13 31.88
CA SER A 145 -1.43 -1.51 31.74
C SER A 145 -0.89 -2.15 30.46
N THR A 146 -0.91 -1.42 29.34
CA THR A 146 -0.39 -1.90 28.05
C THR A 146 1.13 -2.00 28.09
N ALA A 147 1.81 -1.06 28.78
CA ALA A 147 3.25 -1.12 28.99
C ALA A 147 3.67 -2.33 29.82
N ALA A 148 2.94 -2.63 30.91
CA ALA A 148 3.20 -3.80 31.74
C ALA A 148 3.01 -5.11 30.95
N ALA A 149 1.90 -5.25 30.23
CA ALA A 149 1.64 -6.44 29.40
C ALA A 149 2.71 -6.64 28.31
N ALA A 150 3.18 -5.56 27.68
CA ALA A 150 4.26 -5.65 26.70
C ALA A 150 5.60 -6.08 27.32
N ALA A 151 5.91 -5.61 28.54
CA ALA A 151 7.10 -6.03 29.27
C ALA A 151 7.00 -7.49 29.74
N GLU A 152 5.82 -7.95 30.17
CA GLU A 152 5.56 -9.35 30.51
C GLU A 152 5.74 -10.27 29.28
N LEU A 153 5.23 -9.85 28.12
CA LEU A 153 5.44 -10.59 26.87
C LEU A 153 6.93 -10.65 26.49
N GLU A 154 7.66 -9.54 26.58
CA GLU A 154 9.10 -9.51 26.32
C GLU A 154 9.86 -10.44 27.28
N ALA A 155 9.53 -10.43 28.58
CA ALA A 155 10.12 -11.31 29.58
C ALA A 155 9.81 -12.79 29.30
N HIS A 156 8.57 -13.10 28.91
CA HIS A 156 8.18 -14.44 28.49
C HIS A 156 8.97 -14.89 27.26
N GLN A 157 9.12 -14.01 26.26
CA GLN A 157 9.87 -14.34 25.05
C GLN A 157 11.35 -14.63 25.38
N HIS A 158 11.93 -13.87 26.30
CA HIS A 158 13.29 -14.09 26.78
C HIS A 158 13.41 -15.44 27.50
N ALA A 159 12.47 -15.76 28.41
CA ALA A 159 12.47 -17.02 29.15
C ALA A 159 12.30 -18.25 28.25
N ALA A 160 11.54 -18.12 27.16
CA ALA A 160 11.32 -19.17 26.18
C ALA A 160 12.41 -19.27 25.10
N GLY A 161 13.43 -18.40 25.12
CA GLY A 161 14.56 -18.47 24.20
C GLY A 161 14.25 -18.02 22.77
N PHE A 162 13.24 -17.17 22.55
CA PHE A 162 12.91 -16.66 21.22
C PHE A 162 14.00 -15.73 20.68
N GLN A 163 14.29 -15.85 19.38
CA GLN A 163 15.18 -14.94 18.66
C GLN A 163 14.65 -14.67 17.24
N PRO A 164 14.52 -13.40 16.81
CA PRO A 164 14.71 -12.17 17.61
C PRO A 164 13.54 -11.91 18.59
N LEU A 165 13.84 -11.27 19.72
CA LEU A 165 12.83 -10.83 20.70
C LEU A 165 12.07 -9.59 20.20
N LEU A 166 10.75 -9.53 20.43
CA LEU A 166 9.96 -8.32 20.21
C LEU A 166 9.94 -7.51 21.50
N THR A 167 10.75 -6.45 21.55
CA THR A 167 10.80 -5.58 22.73
C THR A 167 9.47 -4.85 22.95
N ALA A 168 9.17 -4.46 24.18
CA ALA A 168 8.00 -3.63 24.50
C ALA A 168 7.97 -2.33 23.68
N ALA A 169 9.13 -1.76 23.36
CA ALA A 169 9.27 -0.61 22.47
C ALA A 169 8.84 -0.93 21.02
N GLN A 170 9.21 -2.10 20.49
CA GLN A 170 8.82 -2.54 19.15
C GLN A 170 7.32 -2.85 19.07
N LEU A 171 6.75 -3.47 20.10
CA LEU A 171 5.30 -3.68 20.21
C LEU A 171 4.55 -2.35 20.25
N ARG A 172 5.08 -1.35 20.98
CA ARG A 172 4.54 0.01 21.00
C ARG A 172 4.57 0.67 19.64
N GLN A 173 5.68 0.54 18.93
CA GLN A 173 5.80 1.03 17.56
C GLN A 173 4.76 0.38 16.65
N GLN A 174 4.64 -0.95 16.66
CA GLN A 174 3.67 -1.69 15.84
C GLN A 174 2.22 -1.33 16.17
N GLY A 175 1.88 -1.25 17.47
CA GLY A 175 0.54 -0.84 17.91
C GLY A 175 0.19 0.58 17.46
N THR A 176 1.14 1.52 17.55
CA THR A 176 0.95 2.90 17.08
C THR A 176 0.71 2.95 15.56
N LEU A 177 1.50 2.19 14.79
CA LEU A 177 1.34 2.09 13.33
C LEU A 177 -0.03 1.51 12.94
N LEU A 178 -0.45 0.43 13.59
CA LEU A 178 -1.75 -0.20 13.39
C LEU A 178 -2.91 0.76 13.69
N ALA A 179 -2.86 1.45 14.83
CA ALA A 179 -3.89 2.41 15.22
C ALA A 179 -4.01 3.56 14.21
N MET A 180 -2.87 4.10 13.77
CA MET A 180 -2.81 5.15 12.75
C MET A 180 -3.42 4.68 11.42
N GLN A 181 -3.04 3.49 10.94
CA GLN A 181 -3.58 2.92 9.69
C GLN A 181 -5.09 2.67 9.77
N TYR A 182 -5.57 2.19 10.91
CA TYR A 182 -7.01 1.98 11.13
C TYR A 182 -7.77 3.30 11.06
N LEU A 183 -7.29 4.33 11.75
CA LEU A 183 -7.90 5.66 11.77
C LEU A 183 -7.96 6.31 10.39
N GLU A 184 -6.93 6.12 9.57
CA GLU A 184 -6.89 6.60 8.18
C GLU A 184 -7.89 5.87 7.29
N ASN A 185 -8.00 4.56 7.44
CA ASN A 185 -9.01 3.79 6.71
C ASN A 185 -10.42 4.26 7.09
N CYS A 186 -10.67 4.53 8.37
CA CYS A 186 -11.92 5.14 8.82
C CYS A 186 -12.15 6.51 8.16
N GLY A 187 -11.15 7.41 8.18
CA GLY A 187 -11.22 8.72 7.53
C GLY A 187 -11.53 8.65 6.04
N ASN A 188 -10.86 7.74 5.32
CA ASN A 188 -11.08 7.49 3.89
C ASN A 188 -12.49 6.95 3.59
N CYS A 189 -12.97 6.00 4.39
CA CYS A 189 -14.33 5.47 4.26
C CYS A 189 -15.36 6.58 4.46
N MET A 190 -15.19 7.41 5.50
CA MET A 190 -16.09 8.53 5.78
C MET A 190 -16.09 9.58 4.68
N ALA A 191 -14.91 9.93 4.13
CA ALA A 191 -14.81 10.89 3.03
C ALA A 191 -15.56 10.39 1.76
N ARG A 192 -15.45 9.10 1.45
CA ARG A 192 -16.15 8.49 0.31
C ARG A 192 -17.66 8.44 0.51
N ALA A 193 -18.10 8.03 1.71
CA ALA A 193 -19.49 8.05 2.10
C ALA A 193 -20.10 9.46 1.94
N GLN A 194 -19.39 10.49 2.43
CA GLN A 194 -19.81 11.88 2.30
C GLN A 194 -19.90 12.30 0.83
N ALA A 195 -18.92 11.92 0.00
CA ALA A 195 -18.96 12.19 -1.45
C ALA A 195 -20.12 11.48 -2.16
N ALA A 196 -20.58 10.33 -1.63
CA ALA A 196 -21.77 9.63 -2.10
C ALA A 196 -23.09 10.20 -1.55
N GLY A 197 -23.05 11.24 -0.72
CA GLY A 197 -24.23 11.86 -0.11
C GLY A 197 -24.77 11.15 1.12
N GLU A 198 -24.03 10.19 1.68
CA GLU A 198 -24.43 9.49 2.90
C GLU A 198 -24.25 10.38 4.14
N ARG A 199 -25.19 10.30 5.08
CA ARG A 199 -25.15 11.07 6.34
C ARG A 199 -24.57 10.21 7.47
N TYR A 200 -23.42 10.60 8.00
CA TYR A 200 -22.81 9.99 9.18
C TYR A 200 -22.97 10.90 10.40
N THR A 201 -23.15 10.30 11.58
CA THR A 201 -23.23 11.00 12.86
C THR A 201 -21.86 11.50 13.35
N LEU A 202 -20.79 10.79 12.96
CA LEU A 202 -19.42 11.18 13.27
C LEU A 202 -18.98 12.36 12.38
N ARG A 203 -18.26 13.32 12.98
CA ARG A 203 -17.66 14.42 12.21
C ARG A 203 -16.55 13.84 11.32
N PRO A 204 -16.58 14.03 9.98
CA PRO A 204 -15.61 13.45 9.04
C PRO A 204 -14.13 13.69 9.37
N HIS A 205 -13.82 14.77 10.09
CA HIS A 205 -12.45 15.13 10.46
C HIS A 205 -11.91 14.43 11.72
N GLN A 206 -12.76 13.80 12.55
CA GLN A 206 -12.29 13.21 13.81
C GLN A 206 -11.28 12.07 13.65
N PRO A 207 -11.45 11.12 12.71
CA PRO A 207 -10.47 10.05 12.52
C PRO A 207 -9.11 10.58 12.07
N TRP A 208 -9.09 11.59 11.20
CA TRP A 208 -7.87 12.24 10.73
C TRP A 208 -7.12 12.96 11.84
N VAL A 209 -7.83 13.69 12.71
CA VAL A 209 -7.22 14.35 13.87
C VAL A 209 -6.62 13.32 14.83
N ALA A 210 -7.29 12.20 15.06
CA ALA A 210 -6.76 11.11 15.87
C ALA A 210 -5.53 10.45 15.22
N ALA A 211 -5.55 10.24 13.90
CA ALA A 211 -4.41 9.70 13.16
C ALA A 211 -3.21 10.67 13.22
N LEU A 212 -3.45 11.97 13.08
CA LEU A 212 -2.42 13.00 13.22
C LEU A 212 -1.82 12.98 14.63
N ALA A 213 -2.62 12.85 15.69
CA ALA A 213 -2.12 12.70 17.05
C ALA A 213 -1.27 11.43 17.22
N ALA A 214 -1.70 10.30 16.64
CA ALA A 214 -0.92 9.06 16.65
C ALA A 214 0.42 9.21 15.90
N SER A 215 0.43 9.92 14.77
CA SER A 215 1.65 10.17 14.00
C SER A 215 2.67 11.04 14.76
N ARG A 216 2.21 12.04 15.53
CA ARG A 216 3.10 12.84 16.40
C ARG A 216 3.75 11.96 17.47
N ARG A 217 3.01 10.99 18.03
CA ARG A 217 3.58 10.03 18.98
C ARG A 217 4.54 9.05 18.32
N LEU A 218 4.25 8.64 17.08
CA LEU A 218 5.19 7.84 16.29
C LEU A 218 6.50 8.60 16.04
N LEU A 219 6.45 9.90 15.76
CA LEU A 219 7.64 10.74 15.60
C LEU A 219 8.45 10.87 16.91
N GLN A 220 7.80 10.88 18.07
CA GLN A 220 8.53 10.83 19.35
C GLN A 220 9.29 9.52 19.53
N LEU A 221 8.74 8.40 19.02
CA LEU A 221 9.38 7.09 19.08
C LEU A 221 10.46 6.91 18.01
N LEU A 222 10.27 7.55 16.84
CA LEU A 222 11.09 7.40 15.65
C LEU A 222 11.39 8.77 15.01
N PRO A 223 12.10 9.67 15.70
CA PRO A 223 12.28 11.06 15.24
C PRO A 223 13.05 11.14 13.92
N ASN A 224 13.91 10.15 13.66
CA ASN A 224 14.74 10.08 12.46
C ASN A 224 14.22 9.03 11.48
N SER A 225 12.93 8.69 11.48
CA SER A 225 12.37 7.79 10.47
C SER A 225 11.74 8.58 9.34
N ALA A 226 12.32 8.45 8.15
CA ALA A 226 11.78 9.06 6.93
C ALA A 226 10.31 8.67 6.68
N ALA A 227 9.96 7.40 6.94
CA ALA A 227 8.60 6.90 6.79
C ALA A 227 7.62 7.54 7.79
N ALA A 228 8.04 7.73 9.05
CA ALA A 228 7.20 8.37 10.07
C ALA A 228 6.99 9.85 9.75
N LEU A 229 8.04 10.56 9.34
CA LEU A 229 7.98 11.96 8.90
C LEU A 229 7.06 12.12 7.70
N TRP A 230 7.23 11.26 6.69
CA TRP A 230 6.40 11.29 5.50
C TRP A 230 4.92 11.06 5.81
N ARG A 231 4.64 10.10 6.67
CA ARG A 231 3.27 9.81 7.09
C ARG A 231 2.66 10.97 7.87
N HIS A 232 3.44 11.61 8.72
CA HIS A 232 3.01 12.82 9.42
C HIS A 232 2.64 13.94 8.44
N ALA A 233 3.46 14.18 7.41
CA ALA A 233 3.18 15.16 6.37
C ALA A 233 1.86 14.89 5.63
N LEU A 234 1.62 13.63 5.23
CA LEU A 234 0.35 13.24 4.62
C LEU A 234 -0.86 13.49 5.53
N LEU A 235 -0.74 13.21 6.83
CA LEU A 235 -1.82 13.44 7.77
C LEU A 235 -2.09 14.93 8.05
N LEU A 236 -1.05 15.77 8.00
CA LEU A 236 -1.20 17.22 8.05
C LEU A 236 -2.06 17.71 6.88
N GLN A 237 -1.81 17.21 5.68
CA GLN A 237 -2.59 17.52 4.49
C GLN A 237 -4.07 17.14 4.66
N GLU A 238 -4.36 15.90 5.05
CA GLU A 238 -5.74 15.41 5.24
C GLU A 238 -6.48 16.14 6.37
N CYS A 239 -5.76 16.66 7.36
CA CYS A 239 -6.31 17.47 8.44
C CYS A 239 -6.51 18.95 8.05
N GLY A 240 -6.11 19.37 6.86
CA GLY A 240 -6.14 20.77 6.45
C GLY A 240 -5.21 21.66 7.27
N ALA A 241 -4.05 21.13 7.68
CA ALA A 241 -3.02 21.92 8.36
C ALA A 241 -2.49 23.04 7.45
N PRO A 242 -1.85 24.09 8.00
CA PRO A 242 -1.24 25.13 7.20
C PRO A 242 -0.22 24.54 6.21
N ALA A 243 -0.26 24.97 4.95
CA ALA A 243 0.63 24.47 3.89
C ALA A 243 2.14 24.61 4.21
N ALA A 244 2.50 25.55 5.09
CA ALA A 244 3.88 25.70 5.57
C ALA A 244 4.31 24.50 6.45
N GLU A 245 3.46 24.05 7.38
CA GLU A 245 3.74 22.92 8.28
C GLU A 245 3.81 21.61 7.49
N GLU A 246 2.90 21.40 6.54
CA GLU A 246 2.90 20.24 5.63
C GLU A 246 4.19 20.17 4.79
N LEU A 247 4.60 21.31 4.23
CA LEU A 247 5.79 21.38 3.40
C LEU A 247 7.07 21.16 4.22
N GLU A 248 7.17 21.77 5.40
CA GLU A 248 8.30 21.55 6.32
C GLU A 248 8.42 20.06 6.69
N ALA A 249 7.31 19.42 7.05
CA ALA A 249 7.29 17.99 7.35
C ALA A 249 7.68 17.13 6.13
N SER A 250 7.23 17.49 4.93
CA SER A 250 7.57 16.79 3.68
C SER A 250 9.06 16.93 3.33
N GLU A 251 9.64 18.11 3.53
CA GLU A 251 11.07 18.37 3.30
C GLU A 251 11.94 17.62 4.31
N ALA A 252 11.57 17.63 5.60
CA ALA A 252 12.24 16.83 6.63
C ALA A 252 12.20 15.33 6.29
N ALA A 253 11.04 14.84 5.84
CA ALA A 253 10.88 13.46 5.40
C ALA A 253 11.79 13.13 4.20
N LEU A 254 11.89 14.03 3.23
CA LEU A 254 12.73 13.84 2.04
C LEU A 254 14.22 13.79 2.41
N GLN A 255 14.69 14.75 3.21
CA GLN A 255 16.08 14.79 3.68
C GLN A 255 16.44 13.50 4.44
N GLN A 256 15.55 13.07 5.34
CA GLN A 256 15.75 11.84 6.09
C GLN A 256 15.73 10.60 5.18
N ALA A 257 14.86 10.55 4.17
CA ALA A 257 14.82 9.45 3.20
C ALA A 257 16.10 9.35 2.37
N GLU A 258 16.70 10.49 2.02
CA GLU A 258 17.99 10.55 1.34
C GLU A 258 19.13 10.07 2.24
N ALA A 259 19.14 10.49 3.51
CA ALA A 259 20.10 10.04 4.51
C ALA A 259 20.03 8.52 4.74
N GLU A 260 18.81 7.96 4.81
CA GLU A 260 18.56 6.53 4.93
C GLU A 260 18.81 5.75 3.62
N ARG A 261 19.06 6.42 2.49
CA ARG A 261 19.15 5.79 1.16
C ARG A 261 17.90 4.96 0.82
N SER A 262 16.73 5.46 1.22
CA SER A 262 15.43 4.87 0.91
C SER A 262 14.90 5.42 -0.42
N TYR A 263 15.36 4.84 -1.52
CA TYR A 263 15.07 5.30 -2.88
C TYR A 263 13.57 5.32 -3.25
N SER A 264 12.78 4.40 -2.74
CA SER A 264 11.32 4.36 -2.90
C SER A 264 10.65 5.54 -2.17
N LEU A 265 11.06 5.82 -0.92
CA LEU A 265 10.57 6.97 -0.17
C LEU A 265 11.00 8.27 -0.83
N VAL A 266 12.27 8.43 -1.22
CA VAL A 266 12.73 9.63 -1.93
C VAL A 266 11.91 9.86 -3.19
N ALA A 267 11.69 8.82 -4.01
CA ALA A 267 10.88 8.95 -5.23
C ALA A 267 9.43 9.34 -4.93
N GLY A 268 8.83 8.72 -3.90
CA GLY A 268 7.46 8.98 -3.50
C GLY A 268 7.26 10.36 -2.86
N ILE A 269 8.06 10.71 -1.86
CA ILE A 269 8.00 11.98 -1.12
C ILE A 269 8.24 13.14 -2.07
N ALA A 270 9.31 13.10 -2.88
CA ALA A 270 9.63 14.20 -3.78
C ALA A 270 8.52 14.42 -4.84
N THR A 271 7.93 13.35 -5.38
CA THR A 271 6.81 13.45 -6.32
C THR A 271 5.57 14.09 -5.68
N ASN A 272 5.21 13.69 -4.46
CA ASN A 272 4.06 14.30 -3.77
C ASN A 272 4.34 15.73 -3.32
N THR A 273 5.57 16.04 -2.88
CA THR A 273 5.97 17.40 -2.50
C THR A 273 5.84 18.38 -3.66
N VAL A 274 6.18 17.95 -4.88
CA VAL A 274 5.92 18.74 -6.10
C VAL A 274 4.42 19.00 -6.24
N ALA A 275 3.60 17.95 -6.13
CA ALA A 275 2.16 18.08 -6.25
C ALA A 275 1.56 19.03 -5.18
N TYR A 276 2.12 19.07 -3.97
CA TYR A 276 1.72 20.01 -2.91
C TYR A 276 2.08 21.44 -3.24
N ARG A 277 3.32 21.69 -3.69
CA ARG A 277 3.77 23.03 -4.11
C ARG A 277 2.93 23.56 -5.26
N LEU A 278 2.52 22.69 -6.18
CA LEU A 278 1.68 23.07 -7.34
C LEU A 278 0.22 23.33 -6.97
N ARG A 279 -0.33 22.64 -5.96
CA ARG A 279 -1.76 22.72 -5.58
C ARG A 279 -2.06 23.66 -4.41
N SER A 280 -1.05 24.10 -3.68
CA SER A 280 -1.23 24.98 -2.51
C SER A 280 -1.90 26.32 -2.90
N PRO A 281 -3.12 26.61 -2.43
CA PRO A 281 -3.80 27.86 -2.73
C PRO A 281 -2.99 29.07 -2.26
N GLY A 282 -2.93 30.12 -3.08
CA GLY A 282 -2.28 31.37 -2.72
C GLY A 282 -0.74 31.35 -2.72
N ARG A 283 -0.10 30.22 -3.02
CA ARG A 283 1.35 30.16 -3.26
C ARG A 283 1.67 30.30 -4.73
N THR A 284 2.53 31.25 -5.05
CA THR A 284 3.27 31.26 -6.31
C THR A 284 4.46 30.33 -6.17
N TRP A 285 4.65 29.43 -7.12
CA TRP A 285 5.83 28.60 -7.21
C TRP A 285 6.71 29.07 -8.38
N GLN A 286 8.00 28.84 -8.28
CA GLN A 286 8.98 29.07 -9.35
C GLN A 286 9.57 27.72 -9.81
N PRO A 287 10.10 27.61 -11.04
CA PRO A 287 10.79 26.40 -11.50
C PRO A 287 11.85 25.90 -10.52
N ALA A 288 12.64 26.83 -9.95
CA ALA A 288 13.67 26.54 -8.97
C ALA A 288 13.15 25.83 -7.71
N ASP A 289 11.85 25.96 -7.40
CA ASP A 289 11.20 25.30 -6.27
C ASP A 289 10.86 23.83 -6.54
N VAL A 290 10.67 23.43 -7.80
CA VAL A 290 10.13 22.10 -8.15
C VAL A 290 11.11 21.24 -8.94
N GLU A 291 12.03 21.84 -9.70
CA GLU A 291 13.03 21.14 -10.49
C GLU A 291 13.95 20.24 -9.64
N PRO A 292 14.48 20.68 -8.48
CA PRO A 292 15.31 19.82 -7.64
C PRO A 292 14.56 18.58 -7.15
N LEU A 293 13.27 18.72 -6.83
CA LEU A 293 12.41 17.64 -6.35
C LEU A 293 12.11 16.63 -7.47
N LEU A 294 11.74 17.11 -8.67
CA LEU A 294 11.54 16.26 -9.84
C LEU A 294 12.82 15.49 -10.20
N ALA A 295 13.98 16.15 -10.13
CA ALA A 295 15.27 15.53 -10.38
C ALA A 295 15.62 14.48 -9.30
N ALA A 296 15.35 14.76 -8.02
CA ALA A 296 15.52 13.81 -6.93
C ALA A 296 14.63 12.57 -7.14
N ALA A 297 13.35 12.77 -7.44
CA ALA A 297 12.40 11.70 -7.72
C ALA A 297 12.86 10.81 -8.89
N ALA A 298 13.28 11.42 -10.01
CA ALA A 298 13.75 10.69 -11.18
C ALA A 298 15.01 9.87 -10.90
N ARG A 299 15.99 10.44 -10.18
CA ARG A 299 17.23 9.74 -9.79
C ARG A 299 16.92 8.56 -8.88
N ALA A 300 16.08 8.75 -7.87
CA ALA A 300 15.71 7.73 -6.91
C ALA A 300 14.91 6.59 -7.58
N LEU A 301 13.94 6.93 -8.41
CA LEU A 301 13.15 5.97 -9.19
C LEU A 301 14.04 5.14 -10.15
N LYS A 302 15.00 5.77 -10.82
CA LYS A 302 15.96 5.06 -11.70
C LYS A 302 16.78 4.02 -10.95
N ARG A 303 17.20 4.33 -9.71
CA ARG A 303 17.89 3.38 -8.84
C ARG A 303 16.93 2.27 -8.44
N TRP A 304 15.80 2.63 -7.83
CA TRP A 304 14.82 1.69 -7.30
C TRP A 304 14.24 0.71 -8.33
N ARG A 305 14.04 1.13 -9.59
CA ARG A 305 13.53 0.30 -10.70
C ARG A 305 14.26 -1.03 -10.87
N ARG A 306 15.50 -1.15 -10.41
CA ARG A 306 16.30 -2.39 -10.51
C ARG A 306 15.82 -3.52 -9.60
N TRP A 307 15.13 -3.20 -8.49
CA TRP A 307 14.67 -4.20 -7.51
C TRP A 307 13.31 -3.91 -6.91
N GLY A 308 12.70 -2.74 -7.13
CA GLY A 308 11.33 -2.44 -6.72
C GLY A 308 10.32 -3.32 -7.44
N SER A 309 9.13 -3.50 -6.85
CA SER A 309 8.08 -4.23 -7.57
C SER A 309 7.65 -3.43 -8.80
N ARG A 310 7.31 -4.13 -9.89
CA ARG A 310 6.90 -3.48 -11.13
C ARG A 310 5.71 -2.55 -10.91
N LEU A 311 4.70 -3.01 -10.15
CA LEU A 311 3.49 -2.25 -9.86
C LEU A 311 3.81 -0.92 -9.16
N GLU A 312 4.67 -0.93 -8.16
CA GLU A 312 5.04 0.27 -7.42
C GLU A 312 5.89 1.22 -8.26
N VAL A 313 6.89 0.69 -8.96
CA VAL A 313 7.77 1.48 -9.83
C VAL A 313 6.98 2.16 -10.94
N ASP A 314 6.05 1.43 -11.58
CA ASP A 314 5.20 1.97 -12.65
C ASP A 314 4.23 3.02 -12.09
N SER A 315 3.69 2.82 -10.89
CA SER A 315 2.82 3.79 -10.20
C SER A 315 3.55 5.11 -9.92
N ILE A 316 4.75 5.07 -9.31
CA ILE A 316 5.54 6.28 -9.04
C ILE A 316 6.02 6.92 -10.35
N ALA A 317 6.41 6.12 -11.35
CA ALA A 317 6.81 6.63 -12.66
C ALA A 317 5.69 7.42 -13.35
N ALA A 318 4.45 6.91 -13.30
CA ALA A 318 3.29 7.58 -13.87
C ALA A 318 3.01 8.92 -13.17
N LYS A 319 3.01 8.94 -11.83
CA LYS A 319 2.84 10.18 -11.06
C LYS A 319 3.94 11.19 -11.36
N LEU A 320 5.21 10.75 -11.42
CA LEU A 320 6.32 11.62 -11.76
C LEU A 320 6.17 12.23 -13.15
N ALA A 321 5.78 11.43 -14.15
CA ALA A 321 5.55 11.92 -15.51
C ALA A 321 4.40 12.94 -15.56
N GLU A 322 3.32 12.70 -14.84
CA GLU A 322 2.21 13.66 -14.68
C GLU A 322 2.69 14.99 -14.09
N GLN A 323 3.46 14.95 -12.99
CA GLN A 323 4.00 16.18 -12.38
C GLN A 323 4.94 16.93 -13.32
N GLN A 324 5.78 16.21 -14.08
CA GLN A 324 6.65 16.82 -15.09
C GLN A 324 5.84 17.52 -16.19
N GLN A 325 4.76 16.90 -16.67
CA GLN A 325 3.87 17.50 -17.67
C GLN A 325 3.19 18.77 -17.13
N ILE A 326 2.69 18.75 -15.88
CA ILE A 326 2.07 19.94 -15.26
C ILE A 326 3.06 21.10 -15.20
N VAL A 327 4.30 20.85 -14.75
CA VAL A 327 5.35 21.87 -14.68
C VAL A 327 5.70 22.38 -16.08
N GLN A 328 5.87 21.51 -17.06
CA GLN A 328 6.15 21.91 -18.45
C GLN A 328 5.03 22.77 -19.05
N HIS A 329 3.76 22.40 -18.84
CA HIS A 329 2.61 23.17 -19.33
C HIS A 329 2.54 24.56 -18.68
N ALA A 330 2.82 24.65 -17.39
CA ALA A 330 2.82 25.94 -16.68
C ALA A 330 3.97 26.86 -17.14
N LEU A 331 5.10 26.31 -17.58
CA LEU A 331 6.23 27.08 -18.11
C LEU A 331 6.11 27.40 -19.61
N GLY A 332 5.47 26.52 -20.38
CA GLY A 332 5.24 26.69 -21.82
C GLY A 332 4.17 27.74 -22.16
N GLY A 333 3.38 28.20 -21.20
CA GLY A 333 2.39 29.28 -21.34
C GLY A 333 2.98 30.69 -21.49
N ALA A 334 4.14 30.79 -22.14
CA ALA A 334 4.94 32.00 -22.30
C ALA A 334 4.14 33.09 -23.03
N GLY A 335 3.69 34.06 -22.25
CA GLY A 335 3.03 35.27 -22.73
C GLY A 335 2.52 36.17 -21.61
N SER A 336 2.28 35.64 -20.40
CA SER A 336 1.82 36.45 -19.26
C SER A 336 2.73 36.27 -18.05
N SER A 337 3.35 37.37 -17.63
CA SER A 337 4.36 37.50 -16.55
C SER A 337 3.89 37.13 -15.13
N ARG A 338 2.80 36.38 -14.99
CA ARG A 338 2.36 35.76 -13.75
C ARG A 338 1.55 34.55 -14.18
N ALA A 339 2.12 33.35 -14.04
CA ALA A 339 1.36 32.12 -14.14
C ALA A 339 0.31 32.14 -13.01
N ALA A 340 -0.85 32.75 -13.29
CA ALA A 340 -2.06 32.51 -12.51
C ALA A 340 -2.22 31.00 -12.48
N GLN A 341 -2.40 30.45 -11.27
CA GLN A 341 -2.59 29.02 -11.07
C GLN A 341 -3.59 28.53 -12.12
N PRO A 342 -3.26 27.50 -12.95
CA PRO A 342 -4.28 26.90 -13.80
C PRO A 342 -5.44 26.56 -12.86
N PRO A 343 -6.68 26.95 -13.17
CA PRO A 343 -7.80 26.76 -12.26
C PRO A 343 -7.85 25.27 -11.88
N VAL A 344 -7.40 24.95 -10.66
CA VAL A 344 -7.31 23.58 -10.14
C VAL A 344 -8.69 22.94 -10.13
N SER A 345 -9.74 23.77 -10.11
CA SER A 345 -11.14 23.40 -10.32
C SER A 345 -11.37 22.58 -11.60
N ARG A 346 -10.56 22.72 -12.66
CA ARG A 346 -10.69 21.90 -13.89
C ARG A 346 -10.03 20.52 -13.81
N LEU A 347 -9.07 20.34 -12.90
CA LEU A 347 -8.42 19.03 -12.66
C LEU A 347 -9.14 18.23 -11.56
N GLN A 348 -9.94 18.88 -10.70
CA GLN A 348 -10.74 18.22 -9.67
C GLN A 348 -12.18 17.87 -10.12
N SER A 349 -12.65 18.41 -11.26
CA SER A 349 -13.99 18.12 -11.79
C SER A 349 -14.02 17.21 -13.02
N SER A 350 -12.88 16.72 -13.50
CA SER A 350 -12.87 15.58 -14.41
C SER A 350 -12.93 14.31 -13.55
N ALA A 351 -14.08 14.05 -12.96
CA ALA A 351 -14.46 12.67 -12.73
C ALA A 351 -14.48 12.04 -14.13
N GLU A 352 -13.35 11.50 -14.58
CA GLU A 352 -13.36 10.63 -15.75
C GLU A 352 -14.51 9.65 -15.49
N PRO A 353 -15.49 9.57 -16.41
CA PRO A 353 -16.67 8.77 -16.17
C PRO A 353 -16.19 7.38 -15.79
N THR A 354 -16.45 6.99 -14.53
CA THR A 354 -16.02 5.70 -14.01
C THR A 354 -16.62 4.66 -14.92
N LEU A 355 -15.76 3.99 -15.70
CA LEU A 355 -16.24 3.01 -16.66
C LEU A 355 -16.83 1.86 -15.86
N GLU A 356 -18.04 1.46 -16.25
CA GLU A 356 -18.76 0.34 -15.66
C GLU A 356 -18.57 -0.91 -16.53
N CYS A 357 -18.36 -2.06 -15.90
CA CYS A 357 -18.28 -3.31 -16.64
C CYS A 357 -19.64 -3.65 -17.23
N ALA A 358 -19.72 -3.71 -18.56
CA ALA A 358 -20.97 -3.99 -19.28
C ALA A 358 -21.61 -5.36 -18.98
N PHE A 359 -20.93 -6.24 -18.24
CA PHE A 359 -21.48 -7.53 -17.81
C PHE A 359 -21.91 -7.55 -16.34
N CYS A 360 -21.02 -7.16 -15.43
CA CYS A 360 -21.24 -7.32 -13.98
C CYS A 360 -21.53 -6.00 -13.24
N GLY A 361 -21.55 -4.87 -13.94
CA GLY A 361 -21.82 -3.55 -13.35
C GLY A 361 -20.71 -3.00 -12.44
N MET A 362 -19.59 -3.71 -12.30
CA MET A 362 -18.50 -3.26 -11.45
C MET A 362 -17.75 -2.09 -12.08
N GLN A 363 -17.72 -0.96 -11.38
CA GLN A 363 -16.94 0.22 -11.78
C GLN A 363 -15.46 0.00 -11.48
N LYS A 364 -14.57 0.23 -12.46
CA LYS A 364 -13.11 0.23 -12.28
C LYS A 364 -12.46 1.32 -13.13
N MET A 365 -11.36 1.88 -12.64
CA MET A 365 -10.56 2.87 -13.40
C MET A 365 -10.05 2.29 -14.73
N PHE A 366 -9.66 1.02 -14.74
CA PHE A 366 -9.12 0.35 -15.91
C PHE A 366 -9.98 -0.83 -16.32
N LEU A 367 -10.92 -0.58 -17.23
CA LEU A 367 -11.67 -1.62 -17.92
C LEU A 367 -11.14 -1.82 -19.33
N LYS A 368 -11.10 -3.08 -19.78
CA LYS A 368 -10.67 -3.44 -21.13
C LYS A 368 -11.83 -3.25 -22.09
N ARG A 369 -11.71 -2.31 -23.03
CA ARG A 369 -12.69 -2.15 -24.12
C ARG A 369 -12.64 -3.34 -25.08
N CYS A 370 -13.76 -3.63 -25.72
CA CYS A 370 -13.81 -4.64 -26.78
C CYS A 370 -12.77 -4.34 -27.87
N ALA A 371 -11.90 -5.29 -28.19
CA ALA A 371 -10.79 -5.06 -29.13
C ALA A 371 -11.25 -4.70 -30.56
N ALA A 372 -12.42 -5.20 -30.97
CA ALA A 372 -12.99 -4.93 -32.29
C ALA A 372 -13.66 -3.54 -32.35
N CYS A 373 -14.80 -3.37 -31.67
CA CYS A 373 -15.58 -2.13 -31.78
C CYS A 373 -15.08 -0.98 -30.89
N ARG A 374 -14.30 -1.25 -29.83
CA ARG A 374 -13.90 -0.31 -28.76
C ARG A 374 -15.08 0.32 -27.98
N GLY A 375 -16.29 -0.24 -28.10
CA GLY A 375 -17.50 0.20 -27.41
C GLY A 375 -17.50 -0.15 -25.91
N PRO A 376 -18.16 -1.24 -25.48
CA PRO A 376 -18.27 -1.59 -24.07
C PRO A 376 -16.93 -1.97 -23.44
N ALA A 377 -16.82 -1.78 -22.12
CA ALA A 377 -15.64 -2.07 -21.32
C ALA A 377 -15.90 -3.19 -20.31
N TYR A 378 -14.87 -4.00 -20.04
CA TYR A 378 -14.98 -5.21 -19.23
C TYR A 378 -13.88 -5.30 -18.17
N CYS A 379 -14.21 -5.83 -17.00
CA CYS A 379 -13.23 -5.98 -15.92
C CYS A 379 -12.33 -7.21 -16.12
N SER A 380 -12.75 -8.16 -16.96
CA SER A 380 -12.00 -9.38 -17.29
C SER A 380 -12.41 -9.95 -18.64
N THR A 381 -11.58 -10.86 -19.18
CA THR A 381 -11.93 -11.64 -20.39
C THR A 381 -13.08 -12.62 -20.14
N GLY A 382 -13.33 -13.01 -18.88
CA GLY A 382 -14.50 -13.80 -18.49
C GLY A 382 -15.79 -13.01 -18.68
N CYS A 383 -15.85 -11.78 -18.14
CA CYS A 383 -17.00 -10.89 -18.30
C CYS A 383 -17.28 -10.54 -19.77
N GLN A 384 -16.24 -10.34 -20.58
CA GLN A 384 -16.40 -10.13 -22.02
C GLN A 384 -17.00 -11.35 -22.72
N ARG A 385 -16.52 -12.57 -22.42
CA ARG A 385 -17.05 -13.81 -23.00
C ARG A 385 -18.51 -14.05 -22.61
N SER A 386 -18.86 -13.77 -21.35
CA SER A 386 -20.25 -13.90 -20.88
C SER A 386 -21.19 -12.90 -21.54
N HIS A 387 -20.75 -11.66 -21.75
CA HIS A 387 -21.55 -10.63 -22.44
C HIS A 387 -21.62 -10.82 -23.97
N TRP A 388 -20.73 -11.64 -24.56
CA TRP A 388 -20.60 -11.78 -26.02
C TRP A 388 -21.90 -12.15 -26.74
N ARG A 389 -22.74 -12.97 -26.12
CA ARG A 389 -24.03 -13.39 -26.73
C ARG A 389 -24.94 -12.19 -27.03
N PHE A 390 -24.90 -11.15 -26.21
CA PHE A 390 -25.69 -9.93 -26.37
C PHE A 390 -24.95 -8.89 -27.21
N HIS A 391 -23.65 -8.72 -26.97
CA HIS A 391 -22.85 -7.69 -27.64
C HIS A 391 -22.54 -7.99 -29.11
N ARG A 392 -22.56 -9.25 -29.57
CA ARG A 392 -22.08 -9.64 -30.91
C ARG A 392 -22.77 -8.90 -32.07
N ALA A 393 -24.07 -8.62 -31.96
CA ALA A 393 -24.82 -7.93 -33.02
C ALA A 393 -24.41 -6.45 -33.10
N GLU A 394 -24.46 -5.77 -31.95
CA GLU A 394 -24.03 -4.37 -31.80
C GLU A 394 -22.54 -4.19 -32.17
N CYS A 395 -21.68 -5.13 -31.80
CA CYS A 395 -20.25 -5.08 -32.13
C CYS A 395 -20.00 -5.03 -33.65
N ARG A 396 -20.81 -5.74 -34.45
CA ARG A 396 -20.69 -5.70 -35.92
C ARG A 396 -21.10 -4.34 -36.47
N GLN A 397 -22.22 -3.80 -36.00
CA GLN A 397 -22.71 -2.48 -36.41
C GLN A 397 -21.71 -1.38 -36.07
N LEU A 398 -21.13 -1.39 -34.87
CA LEU A 398 -20.14 -0.40 -34.44
C LEU A 398 -18.80 -0.52 -35.19
N VAL A 399 -18.45 -1.70 -35.69
CA VAL A 399 -17.27 -1.87 -36.55
C VAL A 399 -17.55 -1.32 -37.94
N GLU A 400 -18.69 -1.67 -38.54
CA GLU A 400 -19.12 -1.17 -39.86
C GLU A 400 -19.21 0.36 -39.89
N GLN A 401 -19.79 0.98 -38.85
CA GLN A 401 -19.87 2.44 -38.70
C GLN A 401 -18.51 3.14 -38.55
N ARG A 402 -17.44 2.41 -38.20
CA ARG A 402 -16.10 2.98 -38.06
C ARG A 402 -15.24 2.80 -39.32
N GLU A 403 -15.65 1.89 -40.20
CA GLU A 403 -14.93 1.53 -41.44
C GLU A 403 -15.57 2.15 -42.69
N GLY A 404 -16.87 2.46 -42.66
CA GLY A 404 -17.55 3.27 -43.67
C GLY A 404 -17.42 4.76 -43.38
#